data_AF-F1RXF9-F1
#
_entry.id   AF-F1RXF9-F1
#
_cell.length_a   1.000
_cell.length_b   1.000
_cell.length_c   1.000
_cell.angle_alpha   90.00
_cell.angle_beta   90.00
_cell.angle_gamma   90.00
#
_symmetry.space_group_name_H-M   'P 1'
#
loop_
_entity.id
_entity.type
_entity.pdbx_description
1 polymer ?
#
loop_
_entity_poly.entity_id
_entity_poly.type
_entity_poly.pdbx_seq_one_letter_code
_entity_poly.pdbx_strand_id
1 'polypeptide(L)'
;MSLRFSSGSRRACPRPTTASGSLRLSGGGASFGAGNACSMPGIGSSFSCAFGGSTSGGNGVGGNPCAGFTLNEGGLLSGNEKVTMQNLNDRLASYLDNVRALEEANADLEQKIKGWYEKFGPGSCRGLDHDYSRYFPIIDDLKNQIIASTTSNANAVLQIDNARLTADDFRLKYENELALHQSVESDVNGLRRVLDEITLCRTDLEIQYETLSEELTYLKKNHKEEMQVLQCAAGGNVNVEMNAAPGVDLTVLLNNMRAEYEALAEQNRRDTEAWFNEKSASLQQQISEDAGATTSARNELTEMKRNLQTLEIELQSLLATKHSLECSLSETEGNYCAQLAQIQAQIGALEEQLHQVRTETEGQKLEYEQLLDIKVHLEKEIETYCLLIGGEEGACKSGGYKSKDYGSGNMGAQLKDPIKAIVVKKVLEEVDQRSKILTTRLHSLEEKSQSN
;
A
#
# COMPACT_ATOMS: atom_id res chain seq x y z
N MET A 1 -15.36 -89.41 -5.90
CA MET A 1 -15.46 -87.96 -5.64
C MET A 1 -14.60 -87.23 -6.66
N SER A 2 -15.22 -86.24 -7.30
CA SER A 2 -14.70 -85.33 -8.34
C SER A 2 -13.41 -84.60 -7.89
N LEU A 3 -12.48 -84.10 -8.70
CA LEU A 3 -12.55 -83.43 -10.00
C LEU A 3 -11.24 -83.60 -10.80
N ARG A 4 -11.38 -83.59 -12.13
CA ARG A 4 -10.31 -83.56 -13.14
C ARG A 4 -9.85 -82.12 -13.42
N PHE A 5 -8.59 -82.03 -13.85
CA PHE A 5 -7.92 -80.93 -14.56
C PHE A 5 -8.78 -80.19 -15.59
N SER A 6 -8.56 -78.88 -15.75
CA SER A 6 -8.59 -78.25 -17.08
C SER A 6 -7.73 -76.98 -17.15
N SER A 7 -6.80 -76.99 -18.10
CA SER A 7 -6.06 -75.85 -18.64
C SER A 7 -6.91 -75.16 -19.72
N GLY A 8 -6.77 -73.84 -19.89
CA GLY A 8 -7.43 -73.15 -21.00
C GLY A 8 -7.27 -71.63 -21.02
N SER A 9 -6.11 -71.18 -21.51
CA SER A 9 -5.83 -69.81 -21.94
C SER A 9 -6.72 -69.38 -23.12
N ARG A 10 -7.31 -68.17 -23.09
CA ARG A 10 -7.65 -67.39 -24.29
C ARG A 10 -7.48 -65.89 -24.06
N ARG A 11 -6.67 -65.30 -24.92
CA ARG A 11 -6.55 -63.86 -25.24
C ARG A 11 -7.88 -63.30 -25.76
N ALA A 12 -8.13 -62.03 -25.45
CA ALA A 12 -8.81 -61.09 -26.34
C ALA A 12 -8.30 -59.65 -26.05
N CYS A 13 -7.76 -58.98 -27.07
CA CYS A 13 -7.64 -57.52 -27.15
C CYS A 13 -8.88 -56.97 -27.90
N PRO A 14 -9.23 -55.68 -27.81
CA PRO A 14 -8.59 -54.67 -28.67
C PRO A 14 -8.33 -53.25 -28.07
N ARG A 15 -7.25 -52.65 -28.61
CA ARG A 15 -6.81 -51.23 -28.84
C ARG A 15 -7.89 -50.12 -29.02
N PRO A 16 -7.55 -48.83 -29.29
CA PRO A 16 -6.54 -47.86 -28.78
C PRO A 16 -7.12 -46.44 -28.49
N THR A 17 -6.31 -45.49 -27.99
CA THR A 17 -6.21 -44.01 -28.29
C THR A 17 -5.49 -43.32 -27.11
N THR A 18 -4.60 -42.33 -27.17
CA THR A 18 -3.79 -41.62 -28.18
C THR A 18 -2.77 -40.77 -27.41
N ALA A 19 -1.59 -40.58 -28.00
CA ALA A 19 -0.66 -39.43 -27.84
C ALA A 19 0.18 -39.25 -26.55
N SER A 20 1.47 -39.57 -26.71
CA SER A 20 2.62 -39.00 -26.00
C SER A 20 2.74 -37.48 -26.17
N GLY A 21 3.39 -36.79 -25.23
CA GLY A 21 3.96 -35.47 -25.53
C GLY A 21 4.51 -34.61 -24.39
N SER A 22 5.71 -34.95 -23.93
CA SER A 22 6.81 -34.04 -23.52
C SER A 22 6.58 -32.93 -22.47
N LEU A 23 7.24 -33.13 -21.33
CA LEU A 23 7.85 -32.09 -20.51
C LEU A 23 8.91 -31.30 -21.32
N ARG A 24 8.95 -29.98 -21.16
CA ARG A 24 10.16 -29.16 -21.36
C ARG A 24 10.21 -28.02 -20.34
N LEU A 25 11.31 -28.03 -19.59
CA LEU A 25 11.83 -26.96 -18.76
C LEU A 25 12.63 -25.96 -19.65
N SER A 26 12.48 -24.67 -19.39
CA SER A 26 13.46 -23.59 -19.59
C SER A 26 12.91 -22.39 -18.81
N GLY A 27 13.61 -21.73 -17.87
CA GLY A 27 15.05 -21.52 -17.77
C GLY A 27 15.40 -20.22 -18.50
N GLY A 28 15.44 -19.09 -17.78
CA GLY A 28 15.87 -17.80 -18.33
C GLY A 28 15.52 -16.64 -17.41
N GLY A 29 16.52 -16.05 -16.76
CA GLY A 29 16.38 -14.98 -15.78
C GLY A 29 16.47 -13.55 -16.33
N ALA A 30 16.41 -12.62 -15.38
CA ALA A 30 16.86 -11.23 -15.36
C ALA A 30 16.28 -10.22 -16.38
N SER A 31 15.59 -9.19 -15.87
CA SER A 31 16.05 -7.80 -16.00
C SER A 31 15.28 -6.84 -15.11
N PHE A 32 16.04 -5.90 -14.55
CA PHE A 32 15.63 -4.64 -13.95
C PHE A 32 14.87 -3.72 -14.93
N GLY A 33 14.11 -2.77 -14.37
CA GLY A 33 13.97 -1.43 -14.97
C GLY A 33 12.58 -0.79 -14.91
N ALA A 34 12.52 0.37 -14.21
CA ALA A 34 11.59 1.51 -14.36
C ALA A 34 10.07 1.21 -14.16
N GLY A 35 9.39 1.80 -13.19
CA GLY A 35 9.23 3.25 -13.03
C GLY A 35 8.22 3.76 -14.07
N ASN A 36 6.97 4.01 -13.68
CA ASN A 36 6.36 5.35 -13.66
C ASN A 36 4.82 5.31 -13.53
N ALA A 37 4.33 6.21 -12.67
CA ALA A 37 3.08 6.97 -12.69
C ALA A 37 1.75 6.31 -13.12
N CYS A 38 0.92 6.12 -12.09
CA CYS A 38 -0.50 6.45 -12.04
C CYS A 38 -0.93 7.63 -12.95
N SER A 39 -2.02 7.45 -13.70
CA SER A 39 -2.77 8.53 -14.34
C SER A 39 -4.25 8.37 -14.03
N MET A 40 -4.75 9.29 -13.20
CA MET A 40 -6.16 9.63 -13.05
C MET A 40 -6.52 10.67 -14.11
N PRO A 41 -7.65 10.56 -14.83
CA PRO A 41 -8.12 11.64 -15.68
C PRO A 41 -8.88 12.68 -14.85
N GLY A 42 -8.25 13.84 -14.67
CA GLY A 42 -8.90 15.05 -14.16
C GLY A 42 -9.75 15.71 -15.24
N ILE A 43 -11.03 15.95 -14.93
CA ILE A 43 -11.94 16.78 -15.71
C ILE A 43 -11.59 18.24 -15.44
N GLY A 44 -10.90 18.87 -16.40
CA GLY A 44 -10.56 20.28 -16.40
C GLY A 44 -11.41 21.06 -17.39
N SER A 45 -12.23 21.97 -16.87
CA SER A 45 -12.93 23.03 -17.58
C SER A 45 -11.96 23.94 -18.35
N SER A 46 -12.28 24.29 -19.58
CA SER A 46 -11.59 25.33 -20.35
C SER A 46 -12.61 26.12 -21.17
N PHE A 47 -13.11 27.21 -20.59
CA PHE A 47 -13.78 28.27 -21.32
C PHE A 47 -12.73 29.23 -21.88
N SER A 48 -12.72 29.38 -23.20
CA SER A 48 -11.87 30.32 -23.94
C SER A 48 -12.37 31.75 -23.79
N CYS A 49 -11.58 32.62 -23.16
CA CYS A 49 -11.73 34.06 -23.23
C CYS A 49 -10.77 34.63 -24.29
N ALA A 50 -11.34 35.15 -25.38
CA ALA A 50 -10.62 35.93 -26.38
C ALA A 50 -10.42 37.35 -25.85
N PHE A 51 -9.18 37.69 -25.47
CA PHE A 51 -8.77 39.08 -25.23
C PHE A 51 -7.67 39.42 -26.24
N GLY A 52 -8.10 39.96 -27.38
CA GLY A 52 -7.21 40.56 -28.38
C GLY A 52 -6.94 42.01 -28.02
N GLY A 53 -5.67 42.33 -27.77
CA GLY A 53 -5.21 43.70 -27.60
C GLY A 53 -5.20 44.47 -28.91
N SER A 54 -5.28 45.80 -28.81
CA SER A 54 -4.74 46.71 -29.82
C SER A 54 -4.36 48.03 -29.17
N THR A 55 -3.11 48.38 -29.42
CA THR A 55 -2.38 49.57 -29.02
C THR A 55 -2.75 50.79 -29.85
N SER A 56 -2.56 51.94 -29.22
CA SER A 56 -2.43 53.31 -29.74
C SER A 56 -1.88 53.48 -31.17
N GLY A 57 -2.46 54.44 -31.90
CA GLY A 57 -1.87 55.05 -33.11
C GLY A 57 -2.79 56.14 -33.67
N GLY A 58 -2.33 57.39 -33.64
CA GLY A 58 -3.16 58.59 -33.91
C GLY A 58 -3.37 58.94 -35.38
N ASN A 59 -4.22 59.96 -35.57
CA ASN A 59 -4.34 60.96 -36.66
C ASN A 59 -5.59 61.78 -36.27
N GLY A 60 -5.59 63.11 -36.15
CA GLY A 60 -5.16 64.09 -37.14
C GLY A 60 -6.41 64.59 -37.90
N VAL A 61 -6.63 65.92 -37.92
CA VAL A 61 -7.74 66.66 -38.60
C VAL A 61 -9.02 66.77 -37.74
N GLY A 62 -9.62 67.94 -37.47
CA GLY A 62 -9.36 69.33 -37.80
C GLY A 62 -10.51 70.21 -37.26
N GLY A 63 -10.39 71.53 -37.42
CA GLY A 63 -11.51 72.45 -37.34
C GLY A 63 -11.76 73.15 -36.01
N ASN A 64 -10.99 74.21 -35.76
CA ASN A 64 -11.51 75.41 -35.09
C ASN A 64 -12.64 76.02 -35.96
N PRO A 65 -13.54 76.86 -35.41
CA PRO A 65 -13.19 78.27 -35.49
C PRO A 65 -13.45 79.04 -34.20
N CYS A 66 -12.39 79.74 -33.84
CA CYS A 66 -12.42 81.00 -33.12
C CYS A 66 -13.17 82.03 -33.99
N ALA A 67 -14.20 82.65 -33.42
CA ALA A 67 -14.80 83.88 -33.88
C ALA A 67 -15.11 84.69 -32.61
N GLY A 68 -14.78 85.96 -32.46
CA GLY A 68 -14.08 86.91 -33.31
C GLY A 68 -13.96 88.15 -32.43
N PHE A 69 -12.75 88.64 -32.27
CA PHE A 69 -12.44 89.91 -31.61
C PHE A 69 -12.97 91.03 -32.53
N THR A 70 -13.91 91.85 -32.05
CA THR A 70 -14.10 93.21 -32.57
C THR A 70 -14.18 94.19 -31.40
N LEU A 71 -13.00 94.63 -30.98
CA LEU A 71 -12.79 95.91 -30.33
C LEU A 71 -13.11 96.99 -31.35
N ASN A 72 -14.15 97.79 -31.11
CA ASN A 72 -14.18 99.16 -31.62
C ASN A 72 -14.63 100.08 -30.48
N GLU A 73 -13.78 101.06 -30.22
CA GLU A 73 -13.87 102.06 -29.18
C GLU A 73 -15.03 103.05 -29.40
N GLY A 74 -15.52 103.60 -28.29
CA GLY A 74 -16.02 104.98 -28.25
C GLY A 74 -17.46 105.13 -27.74
N GLY A 75 -17.65 105.31 -26.42
CA GLY A 75 -18.92 105.88 -25.93
C GLY A 75 -19.25 105.65 -24.46
N LEU A 76 -18.68 106.49 -23.59
CA LEU A 76 -19.33 107.07 -22.40
C LEU A 76 -19.98 106.14 -21.34
N LEU A 77 -19.15 105.75 -20.37
CA LEU A 77 -19.37 105.49 -18.93
C LEU A 77 -20.77 105.81 -18.30
N SER A 78 -21.84 105.12 -18.69
CA SER A 78 -23.10 105.04 -17.91
C SER A 78 -24.05 103.88 -18.33
N GLY A 79 -23.54 102.65 -18.54
CA GLY A 79 -24.37 101.53 -19.03
C GLY A 79 -23.96 100.09 -18.61
N ASN A 80 -22.91 99.91 -17.81
CA ASN A 80 -22.34 98.58 -17.55
C ASN A 80 -23.20 97.68 -16.64
N GLU A 81 -23.89 98.23 -15.64
CA GLU A 81 -24.59 97.42 -14.63
C GLU A 81 -25.82 96.68 -15.19
N LYS A 82 -26.56 97.32 -16.10
CA LYS A 82 -27.77 96.74 -16.69
C LYS A 82 -27.44 95.60 -17.66
N VAL A 83 -26.37 95.73 -18.45
CA VAL A 83 -25.93 94.67 -19.38
C VAL A 83 -25.32 93.49 -18.62
N THR A 84 -24.58 93.74 -17.53
CA THR A 84 -24.10 92.66 -16.65
C THR A 84 -25.25 91.94 -15.94
N MET A 85 -26.29 92.67 -15.50
CA MET A 85 -27.50 92.06 -14.94
C MET A 85 -28.31 91.26 -15.97
N GLN A 86 -28.37 91.74 -17.22
CA GLN A 86 -28.99 91.00 -18.32
C GLN A 86 -28.24 89.70 -18.59
N ASN A 87 -26.90 89.73 -18.67
CA ASN A 87 -26.08 88.52 -18.90
C ASN A 87 -26.21 87.50 -17.76
N LEU A 88 -26.26 87.97 -16.50
CA LEU A 88 -26.51 87.10 -15.35
C LEU A 88 -27.92 86.50 -15.37
N ASN A 89 -28.93 87.27 -15.75
CA ASN A 89 -30.30 86.77 -15.90
C ASN A 89 -30.43 85.78 -17.06
N ASP A 90 -29.77 86.03 -18.20
CA ASP A 90 -29.75 85.11 -19.35
C ASP A 90 -29.02 83.80 -18.98
N ARG A 91 -27.95 83.91 -18.20
CA ARG A 91 -27.23 82.75 -17.66
C ARG A 91 -28.07 82.00 -16.63
N LEU A 92 -28.80 82.68 -15.75
CA LEU A 92 -29.75 82.06 -14.81
C LEU A 92 -30.89 81.36 -15.56
N ALA A 93 -31.45 81.98 -16.60
CA ALA A 93 -32.47 81.36 -17.45
C ALA A 93 -31.92 80.09 -18.11
N SER A 94 -30.70 80.13 -18.67
CA SER A 94 -30.05 78.95 -19.23
C SER A 94 -29.77 77.87 -18.18
N TYR A 95 -29.44 78.23 -16.94
CA TYR A 95 -29.29 77.26 -15.84
C TYR A 95 -30.63 76.65 -15.45
N LEU A 96 -31.70 77.43 -15.37
CA LEU A 96 -33.04 76.93 -15.05
C LEU A 96 -33.57 75.98 -16.15
N ASP A 97 -33.31 76.30 -17.42
CA ASP A 97 -33.69 75.43 -18.53
C ASP A 97 -32.85 74.14 -18.53
N ASN A 98 -31.55 74.21 -18.21
CA ASN A 98 -30.71 73.02 -18.03
C ASN A 98 -31.16 72.16 -16.83
N VAL A 99 -31.59 72.78 -15.73
CA VAL A 99 -32.13 72.05 -14.57
C VAL A 99 -33.43 71.34 -14.94
N ARG A 100 -34.36 72.00 -15.66
CA ARG A 100 -35.57 71.33 -16.13
C ARG A 100 -35.27 70.17 -17.09
N ALA A 101 -34.33 70.33 -18.01
CA ALA A 101 -33.93 69.26 -18.92
C ALA A 101 -33.31 68.06 -18.17
N LEU A 102 -32.53 68.31 -17.10
CA LEU A 102 -31.97 67.26 -16.25
C LEU A 102 -33.05 66.58 -15.38
N GLU A 103 -34.02 67.33 -14.88
CA GLU A 103 -35.17 66.78 -14.13
C GLU A 103 -36.02 65.86 -15.03
N GLU A 104 -36.29 66.27 -16.27
CA GLU A 104 -37.02 65.45 -17.25
C GLU A 104 -36.23 64.18 -17.61
N ALA A 105 -34.93 64.31 -17.88
CA ALA A 105 -34.07 63.15 -18.16
C ALA A 105 -33.97 62.19 -16.97
N ASN A 106 -33.93 62.71 -15.73
CA ASN A 106 -33.96 61.87 -14.53
C ASN A 106 -35.30 61.15 -14.36
N ALA A 107 -36.43 61.83 -14.59
CA ALA A 107 -37.75 61.21 -14.52
C ALA A 107 -37.89 60.05 -15.54
N ASP A 108 -37.38 60.25 -16.76
CA ASP A 108 -37.33 59.23 -17.79
C ASP A 108 -36.45 58.02 -17.39
N LEU A 109 -35.29 58.27 -16.78
CA LEU A 109 -34.41 57.21 -16.29
C LEU A 109 -35.05 56.43 -15.14
N GLU A 110 -35.70 57.10 -14.20
CA GLU A 110 -36.44 56.45 -13.12
C GLU A 110 -37.56 55.55 -13.66
N GLN A 111 -38.29 56.00 -14.69
CA GLN A 111 -39.33 55.19 -15.31
C GLN A 111 -38.75 53.95 -16.00
N LYS A 112 -37.61 54.09 -16.69
CA LYS A 112 -36.89 52.96 -17.31
C LYS A 112 -36.38 51.97 -16.26
N ILE A 113 -35.84 52.46 -15.13
CA ILE A 113 -35.37 51.62 -14.03
C ILE A 113 -36.55 50.86 -13.40
N LYS A 114 -37.67 51.54 -13.11
CA LYS A 114 -38.90 50.89 -12.60
C LYS A 114 -39.42 49.82 -13.57
N GLY A 115 -39.51 50.15 -14.87
CA GLY A 115 -39.92 49.19 -15.89
C GLY A 115 -38.94 48.02 -16.06
N TRP A 116 -37.65 48.22 -15.79
CA TRP A 116 -36.65 47.14 -15.77
C TRP A 116 -36.82 46.23 -14.55
N TYR A 117 -37.04 46.80 -13.36
CA TYR A 117 -37.31 46.01 -12.16
C TYR A 117 -38.67 45.29 -12.20
N GLU A 118 -39.69 45.82 -12.88
CA GLU A 118 -40.94 45.08 -13.07
C GLU A 118 -40.78 43.88 -14.01
N LYS A 119 -39.93 44.00 -15.03
CA LYS A 119 -39.68 42.92 -16.01
C LYS A 119 -38.64 41.91 -15.56
N PHE A 120 -37.65 42.35 -14.79
CA PHE A 120 -36.44 41.58 -14.45
C PHE A 120 -36.16 41.55 -12.94
N GLY A 121 -37.04 42.11 -12.12
CA GLY A 121 -36.88 42.12 -10.67
C GLY A 121 -37.03 40.73 -10.06
N PRO A 122 -36.58 40.56 -8.80
CA PRO A 122 -36.61 39.28 -8.10
C PRO A 122 -38.08 38.84 -7.94
N GLY A 123 -38.46 37.76 -8.64
CA GLY A 123 -39.83 37.21 -8.66
C GLY A 123 -40.62 37.43 -9.97
N SER A 124 -40.16 38.28 -10.89
CA SER A 124 -40.80 38.46 -12.21
C SER A 124 -40.17 37.57 -13.31
N CYS A 125 -39.11 36.83 -12.95
CA CYS A 125 -38.48 35.86 -13.83
C CYS A 125 -39.47 34.73 -14.16
N ARG A 126 -40.19 34.90 -15.27
CA ARG A 126 -40.96 33.86 -15.96
C ARG A 126 -40.01 32.70 -16.30
N GLY A 127 -39.83 31.77 -15.35
CA GLY A 127 -39.03 30.56 -15.50
C GLY A 127 -37.93 30.30 -14.46
N LEU A 128 -37.72 31.16 -13.45
CA LEU A 128 -36.73 30.91 -12.38
C LEU A 128 -37.33 30.44 -11.04
N ASP A 129 -38.64 30.25 -10.96
CA ASP A 129 -39.29 29.38 -9.96
C ASP A 129 -39.52 28.00 -10.60
N HIS A 130 -38.43 27.33 -11.01
CA HIS A 130 -38.55 25.92 -11.33
C HIS A 130 -38.52 25.16 -10.00
N ASP A 131 -39.66 24.65 -9.56
CA ASP A 131 -39.76 23.85 -8.33
C ASP A 131 -38.89 22.58 -8.44
N TYR A 132 -37.63 22.67 -8.01
CA TYR A 132 -36.71 21.54 -7.97
C TYR A 132 -37.11 20.47 -6.95
N SER A 133 -38.19 20.72 -6.21
CA SER A 133 -38.75 19.84 -5.19
C SER A 133 -39.05 18.42 -5.71
N ARG A 134 -39.41 18.29 -7.00
CA ARG A 134 -39.64 16.99 -7.66
C ARG A 134 -38.36 16.14 -7.83
N TYR A 135 -37.20 16.77 -7.91
CA TYR A 135 -35.92 16.06 -8.09
C TYR A 135 -35.37 15.53 -6.77
N PHE A 136 -35.68 16.15 -5.62
CA PHE A 136 -35.22 15.67 -4.32
C PHE A 136 -35.60 14.22 -4.00
N PRO A 137 -36.86 13.75 -4.16
CA PRO A 137 -37.20 12.35 -3.89
C PRO A 137 -36.49 11.39 -4.85
N ILE A 138 -36.25 11.79 -6.10
CA ILE A 138 -35.51 10.97 -7.09
C ILE A 138 -34.04 10.88 -6.68
N ILE A 139 -33.44 12.00 -6.25
CA ILE A 139 -32.05 12.03 -5.76
C ILE A 139 -31.91 11.19 -4.49
N ASP A 140 -32.89 11.24 -3.58
CA ASP A 140 -32.87 10.44 -2.36
C ASP A 140 -33.02 8.95 -2.65
N ASP A 141 -33.92 8.57 -3.56
CA ASP A 141 -34.06 7.19 -4.03
C ASP A 141 -32.77 6.66 -4.68
N LEU A 142 -32.13 7.47 -5.53
CA LEU A 142 -30.83 7.12 -6.12
C LEU A 142 -29.72 6.98 -5.07
N LYS A 143 -29.69 7.85 -4.04
CA LYS A 143 -28.74 7.72 -2.93
C LYS A 143 -28.98 6.44 -2.14
N ASN A 144 -30.24 6.12 -1.84
CA ASN A 144 -30.61 4.90 -1.16
C ASN A 144 -30.24 3.65 -1.98
N GLN A 145 -30.44 3.70 -3.30
CA GLN A 145 -30.02 2.63 -4.20
C GLN A 145 -28.49 2.46 -4.21
N ILE A 146 -27.72 3.55 -4.26
CA ILE A 146 -26.25 3.49 -4.17
C ILE A 146 -25.81 2.88 -2.85
N ILE A 147 -26.40 3.29 -1.72
CA ILE A 147 -26.07 2.76 -0.39
C ILE A 147 -26.43 1.26 -0.32
N ALA A 148 -27.60 0.87 -0.82
CA ALA A 148 -28.02 -0.53 -0.86
C ALA A 148 -27.08 -1.38 -1.72
N SER A 149 -26.72 -0.91 -2.92
CA SER A 149 -25.74 -1.57 -3.79
C SER A 149 -24.35 -1.66 -3.16
N THR A 150 -23.89 -0.60 -2.48
CA THR A 150 -22.60 -0.58 -1.79
C THR A 150 -22.58 -1.58 -0.63
N THR A 151 -23.65 -1.62 0.16
CA THR A 151 -23.79 -2.56 1.28
C THR A 151 -23.90 -4.00 0.77
N SER A 152 -24.66 -4.24 -0.30
CA SER A 152 -24.75 -5.55 -0.94
C SER A 152 -23.40 -6.00 -1.49
N ASN A 153 -22.61 -5.10 -2.06
CA ASN A 153 -21.27 -5.40 -2.55
C ASN A 153 -20.32 -5.75 -1.39
N ALA A 154 -20.33 -4.95 -0.32
CA ALA A 154 -19.56 -5.25 0.89
C ALA A 154 -19.92 -6.64 1.47
N ASN A 155 -21.22 -6.95 1.55
CA ASN A 155 -21.68 -8.27 2.00
C ASN A 155 -21.20 -9.40 1.08
N ALA A 156 -21.23 -9.21 -0.24
CA ALA A 156 -20.74 -10.19 -1.19
C ALA A 156 -19.22 -10.41 -1.05
N VAL A 157 -18.44 -9.35 -0.86
CA VAL A 157 -16.99 -9.44 -0.60
C VAL A 157 -16.72 -10.22 0.68
N LEU A 158 -17.45 -9.95 1.77
CA LEU A 158 -17.32 -10.69 3.02
C LEU A 158 -17.66 -12.19 2.84
N GLN A 159 -18.69 -12.52 2.06
CA GLN A 159 -19.02 -13.92 1.76
C GLN A 159 -17.92 -14.60 0.93
N ILE A 160 -17.32 -13.89 -0.03
CA ILE A 160 -16.18 -14.39 -0.81
C ILE A 160 -14.99 -14.67 0.11
N ASP A 161 -14.67 -13.75 1.00
CA ASP A 161 -13.55 -13.92 1.93
C ASP A 161 -13.81 -15.04 2.93
N ASN A 162 -15.05 -15.17 3.44
CA ASN A 162 -15.43 -16.30 4.29
C ASN A 162 -15.32 -17.65 3.57
N ALA A 163 -15.78 -17.73 2.31
CA ALA A 163 -15.67 -18.93 1.49
C ALA A 163 -14.19 -19.28 1.19
N ARG A 164 -13.34 -18.27 0.93
CA ARG A 164 -11.89 -18.44 0.73
C ARG A 164 -11.21 -18.97 1.98
N LEU A 165 -11.47 -18.36 3.14
CA LEU A 165 -10.92 -18.82 4.43
C LEU A 165 -11.34 -20.26 4.73
N THR A 166 -12.59 -20.61 4.45
CA THR A 166 -13.09 -21.98 4.62
C THR A 166 -12.41 -22.96 3.65
N ALA A 167 -12.19 -22.55 2.40
CA ALA A 167 -11.48 -23.37 1.42
C ALA A 167 -10.00 -23.58 1.82
N ASP A 168 -9.33 -22.55 2.33
CA ASP A 168 -7.96 -22.65 2.84
C ASP A 168 -7.86 -23.53 4.10
N ASP A 169 -8.83 -23.46 5.01
CA ASP A 169 -8.90 -24.36 6.17
C ASP A 169 -9.04 -25.83 5.73
N PHE A 170 -9.91 -26.11 4.75
CA PHE A 170 -10.01 -27.46 4.18
C PHE A 170 -8.76 -27.90 3.43
N ARG A 171 -8.09 -26.98 2.72
CA ARG A 171 -6.83 -27.26 2.04
C ARG A 171 -5.73 -27.65 3.03
N LEU A 172 -5.57 -26.89 4.11
CA LEU A 172 -4.60 -27.20 5.17
C LEU A 172 -4.91 -28.55 5.85
N LYS A 173 -6.19 -28.81 6.15
CA LYS A 173 -6.63 -30.10 6.69
C LYS A 173 -6.32 -31.26 5.74
N TYR A 174 -6.57 -31.08 4.45
CA TYR A 174 -6.24 -32.09 3.44
C TYR A 174 -4.73 -32.33 3.34
N GLU A 175 -3.91 -31.27 3.32
CA GLU A 175 -2.45 -31.39 3.27
C GLU A 175 -1.91 -32.12 4.51
N ASN A 176 -2.46 -31.85 5.70
CA ASN A 176 -2.09 -32.55 6.94
C ASN A 176 -2.50 -34.04 6.90
N GLU A 177 -3.75 -34.35 6.54
CA GLU A 177 -4.21 -35.73 6.40
C GLU A 177 -3.40 -36.49 5.34
N LEU A 178 -3.06 -35.85 4.22
CA LEU A 178 -2.22 -36.46 3.19
C LEU A 178 -0.82 -36.80 3.74
N ALA A 179 -0.21 -35.90 4.51
CA ALA A 179 1.08 -36.15 5.14
C ALA A 179 1.02 -37.32 6.14
N LEU A 180 -0.04 -37.37 6.97
CA LEU A 180 -0.28 -38.49 7.89
C LEU A 180 -0.50 -39.80 7.13
N HIS A 181 -1.31 -39.78 6.06
CA HIS A 181 -1.53 -40.95 5.20
C HIS A 181 -0.23 -41.47 4.59
N GLN A 182 0.63 -40.60 4.06
CA GLN A 182 1.93 -40.98 3.50
C GLN A 182 2.86 -41.57 4.56
N SER A 183 2.86 -41.02 5.78
CA SER A 183 3.63 -41.57 6.91
C SER A 183 3.15 -42.98 7.25
N VAL A 184 1.84 -43.17 7.41
CA VAL A 184 1.25 -44.49 7.72
C VAL A 184 1.50 -45.48 6.59
N GLU A 185 1.42 -45.05 5.33
CA GLU A 185 1.72 -45.91 4.18
C GLU A 185 3.19 -46.34 4.17
N SER A 186 4.12 -45.44 4.49
CA SER A 186 5.54 -45.76 4.67
C SER A 186 5.74 -46.79 5.79
N ASP A 187 5.06 -46.62 6.94
CA ASP A 187 5.13 -47.56 8.06
C ASP A 187 4.58 -48.94 7.69
N VAL A 188 3.43 -49.00 7.00
CA VAL A 188 2.84 -50.26 6.51
C VAL A 188 3.79 -50.96 5.53
N ASN A 189 4.42 -50.22 4.63
CA ASN A 189 5.40 -50.77 3.69
C ASN A 189 6.68 -51.23 4.42
N GLY A 190 7.09 -50.54 5.49
CA GLY A 190 8.15 -50.99 6.40
C GLY A 190 7.80 -52.31 7.08
N LEU A 191 6.61 -52.41 7.69
CA LEU A 191 6.12 -53.61 8.35
C LEU A 191 5.98 -54.81 7.39
N ARG A 192 5.56 -54.58 6.14
CA ARG A 192 5.55 -55.61 5.10
C ARG A 192 6.95 -56.16 4.82
N ARG A 193 7.96 -55.29 4.69
CA ARG A 193 9.35 -55.73 4.51
C ARG A 193 9.86 -56.56 5.70
N VAL A 194 9.55 -56.14 6.92
CA VAL A 194 9.92 -56.90 8.13
C VAL A 194 9.21 -58.25 8.15
N LEU A 195 7.94 -58.33 7.75
CA LEU A 195 7.22 -59.60 7.63
C LEU A 195 7.87 -60.52 6.60
N ASP A 196 8.26 -59.99 5.44
CA ASP A 196 8.96 -60.75 4.40
C ASP A 196 10.31 -61.28 4.91
N GLU A 197 11.08 -60.46 5.63
CA GLU A 197 12.35 -60.85 6.26
C GLU A 197 12.16 -61.96 7.30
N ILE A 198 11.17 -61.82 8.21
CA ILE A 198 10.83 -62.86 9.18
C ILE A 198 10.39 -64.15 8.48
N THR A 199 9.65 -64.04 7.38
CA THR A 199 9.21 -65.19 6.60
C THR A 199 10.40 -65.92 5.98
N LEU A 200 11.36 -65.18 5.42
CA LEU A 200 12.61 -65.75 4.90
C LEU A 200 13.42 -66.44 6.01
N CYS A 201 13.62 -65.78 7.16
CA CYS A 201 14.30 -66.37 8.31
C CYS A 201 13.61 -67.64 8.81
N ARG A 202 12.27 -67.65 8.86
CA ARG A 202 11.52 -68.86 9.21
C ARG A 202 11.79 -69.98 8.22
N THR A 203 11.72 -69.72 6.91
CA THR A 203 11.97 -70.76 5.90
C THR A 203 13.40 -71.29 5.96
N ASP A 204 14.39 -70.43 6.23
CA ASP A 204 15.79 -70.85 6.42
C ASP A 204 15.93 -71.78 7.63
N LEU A 205 15.36 -71.41 8.78
CA LEU A 205 15.35 -72.26 9.98
C LEU A 205 14.59 -73.58 9.76
N GLU A 206 13.52 -73.56 8.97
CA GLU A 206 12.74 -74.76 8.63
C GLU A 206 13.56 -75.72 7.75
N ILE A 207 14.33 -75.19 6.78
CA ILE A 207 15.28 -75.98 5.97
C ILE A 207 16.41 -76.55 6.84
N GLN A 208 17.00 -75.75 7.73
CA GLN A 208 18.04 -76.23 8.66
C GLN A 208 17.50 -77.34 9.56
N TYR A 209 16.29 -77.18 10.09
CA TYR A 209 15.64 -78.20 10.93
C TYR A 209 15.42 -79.50 10.16
N GLU A 210 14.88 -79.45 8.94
CA GLU A 210 14.68 -80.64 8.12
C GLU A 210 16.01 -81.32 7.76
N THR A 211 17.04 -80.55 7.43
CA THR A 211 18.39 -81.09 7.15
C THR A 211 18.95 -81.84 8.37
N LEU A 212 18.89 -81.24 9.57
CA LEU A 212 19.34 -81.89 10.80
C LEU A 212 18.49 -83.13 11.16
N SER A 213 17.19 -83.09 10.89
CA SER A 213 16.27 -84.22 11.08
C SER A 213 16.65 -85.38 10.15
N GLU A 214 16.89 -85.10 8.87
CA GLU A 214 17.36 -86.07 7.88
C GLU A 214 18.70 -86.69 8.30
N GLU A 215 19.68 -85.88 8.70
CA GLU A 215 20.97 -86.35 9.22
C GLU A 215 20.80 -87.29 10.42
N LEU A 216 19.93 -86.93 11.38
CA LEU A 216 19.66 -87.75 12.55
C LEU A 216 19.04 -89.11 12.16
N THR A 217 18.08 -89.11 11.24
CA THR A 217 17.50 -90.36 10.73
C THR A 217 18.51 -91.21 9.97
N TYR A 218 19.40 -90.59 9.19
CA TYR A 218 20.49 -91.25 8.48
C TYR A 218 21.47 -91.91 9.45
N LEU A 219 21.95 -91.17 10.47
CA LEU A 219 22.85 -91.72 11.50
C LEU A 219 22.20 -92.88 12.26
N LYS A 220 20.92 -92.77 12.63
CA LYS A 220 20.19 -93.86 13.30
C LYS A 220 20.09 -95.11 12.42
N LYS A 221 19.82 -94.93 11.13
CA LYS A 221 19.75 -96.04 10.17
C LYS A 221 21.12 -96.69 10.00
N ASN A 222 22.17 -95.90 9.81
CA ASN A 222 23.54 -96.41 9.67
C ASN A 222 23.96 -97.18 10.93
N HIS A 223 23.75 -96.62 12.12
CA HIS A 223 24.04 -97.31 13.37
C HIS A 223 23.29 -98.64 13.50
N LYS A 224 22.02 -98.70 13.09
CA LYS A 224 21.23 -99.94 13.10
C LYS A 224 21.81 -100.97 12.12
N GLU A 225 22.19 -100.55 10.93
CA GLU A 225 22.81 -101.42 9.91
C GLU A 225 24.19 -101.93 10.39
N GLU A 226 25.04 -101.06 10.94
CA GLU A 226 26.33 -101.44 11.53
C GLU A 226 26.17 -102.41 12.71
N MET A 227 25.21 -102.16 13.61
CA MET A 227 24.89 -103.08 14.70
C MET A 227 24.39 -104.42 14.18
N GLN A 228 23.59 -104.44 13.11
CA GLN A 228 23.15 -105.67 12.46
C GLN A 228 24.31 -106.42 11.81
N VAL A 229 25.21 -105.72 11.13
CA VAL A 229 26.42 -106.30 10.54
C VAL A 229 27.34 -106.85 11.63
N LEU A 230 27.60 -106.11 12.71
CA LEU A 230 28.39 -106.58 13.85
C LEU A 230 27.73 -107.78 14.54
N GLN A 231 26.40 -107.81 14.64
CA GLN A 231 25.66 -108.96 15.16
C GLN A 231 25.75 -110.19 14.24
N CYS A 232 25.78 -109.99 12.92
CA CYS A 232 26.04 -111.06 11.94
C CYS A 232 27.52 -111.49 11.91
N ALA A 233 28.46 -110.55 12.12
CA ALA A 233 29.90 -110.79 12.13
C ALA A 233 30.39 -111.43 13.44
N ALA A 234 29.65 -111.28 14.54
CA ALA A 234 29.90 -111.96 15.81
C ALA A 234 29.76 -113.50 15.72
N GLY A 235 29.37 -114.05 14.57
CA GLY A 235 29.27 -115.50 14.30
C GLY A 235 30.42 -116.12 13.50
N GLY A 236 31.49 -115.39 13.17
CA GLY A 236 32.51 -115.91 12.24
C GLY A 236 33.94 -115.53 12.61
N ASN A 237 34.61 -116.37 13.40
CA ASN A 237 36.06 -116.35 13.47
C ASN A 237 36.60 -117.08 12.22
N VAL A 238 36.90 -116.35 11.15
CA VAL A 238 37.47 -116.91 9.91
C VAL A 238 38.89 -116.40 9.75
N ASN A 239 39.84 -117.31 9.98
CA ASN A 239 41.24 -117.16 9.59
C ASN A 239 41.34 -117.33 8.06
N VAL A 240 41.69 -116.27 7.34
CA VAL A 240 41.96 -116.32 5.89
C VAL A 240 43.39 -115.83 5.65
N GLU A 241 44.27 -116.79 5.42
CA GLU A 241 45.57 -116.56 4.80
C GLU A 241 45.35 -116.33 3.29
N MET A 242 45.71 -115.16 2.78
CA MET A 242 45.73 -114.89 1.34
C MET A 242 47.09 -114.35 0.92
N ASN A 243 47.74 -115.14 0.05
CA ASN A 243 49.06 -114.95 -0.53
C ASN A 243 49.22 -113.60 -1.23
N ALA A 244 50.31 -112.91 -0.89
CA ALA A 244 50.77 -111.69 -1.54
C ALA A 244 51.22 -111.99 -2.98
N ALA A 245 50.56 -111.34 -3.95
CA ALA A 245 51.02 -111.23 -5.33
C ALA A 245 52.22 -110.25 -5.43
N PRO A 246 53.02 -110.29 -6.51
CA PRO A 246 54.40 -109.78 -6.56
C PRO A 246 54.51 -108.28 -6.26
N GLY A 247 55.49 -107.93 -5.44
CA GLY A 247 55.74 -106.57 -4.96
C GLY A 247 55.91 -105.56 -6.10
N VAL A 248 54.93 -104.66 -6.21
CA VAL A 248 55.10 -103.35 -6.85
C VAL A 248 56.20 -102.61 -6.07
N ASP A 249 57.12 -101.95 -6.77
CA ASP A 249 58.18 -101.15 -6.16
C ASP A 249 57.57 -100.04 -5.30
N LEU A 250 57.47 -100.34 -4.01
CA LEU A 250 56.81 -99.51 -3.00
C LEU A 250 57.47 -98.13 -2.90
N THR A 251 58.76 -98.05 -3.23
CA THR A 251 59.52 -96.79 -3.22
C THR A 251 59.01 -95.82 -4.28
N VAL A 252 58.75 -96.32 -5.49
CA VAL A 252 58.21 -95.50 -6.60
C VAL A 252 56.77 -95.12 -6.32
N LEU A 253 55.95 -96.03 -5.78
CA LEU A 253 54.56 -95.75 -5.43
C LEU A 253 54.45 -94.72 -4.29
N LEU A 254 55.25 -94.86 -3.23
CA LEU A 254 55.28 -93.90 -2.12
C LEU A 254 55.77 -92.52 -2.57
N ASN A 255 56.77 -92.46 -3.45
CA ASN A 255 57.25 -91.19 -4.01
C ASN A 255 56.19 -90.53 -4.92
N ASN A 256 55.48 -91.31 -5.74
CA ASN A 256 54.37 -90.79 -6.55
C ASN A 256 53.22 -90.29 -5.67
N MET A 257 52.82 -91.05 -4.64
CA MET A 257 51.80 -90.58 -3.69
C MET A 257 52.25 -89.29 -2.98
N ARG A 258 53.53 -89.20 -2.57
CA ARG A 258 54.08 -87.99 -1.97
C ARG A 258 54.03 -86.79 -2.92
N ALA A 259 54.39 -86.98 -4.19
CA ALA A 259 54.32 -85.94 -5.21
C ALA A 259 52.89 -85.46 -5.47
N GLU A 260 51.91 -86.38 -5.52
CA GLU A 260 50.49 -86.04 -5.65
C GLU A 260 49.98 -85.25 -4.42
N TYR A 261 50.36 -85.66 -3.20
CA TYR A 261 49.99 -84.92 -1.99
C TYR A 261 50.66 -83.55 -1.90
N GLU A 262 51.92 -83.44 -2.32
CA GLU A 262 52.65 -82.18 -2.35
C GLU A 262 52.06 -81.22 -3.41
N ALA A 263 51.68 -81.74 -4.58
CA ALA A 263 50.96 -80.99 -5.60
C ALA A 263 49.58 -80.52 -5.10
N LEU A 264 48.83 -81.39 -4.42
CA LEU A 264 47.52 -81.03 -3.84
C LEU A 264 47.65 -80.03 -2.69
N ALA A 265 48.66 -80.17 -1.84
CA ALA A 265 48.93 -79.22 -0.75
C ALA A 265 49.32 -77.84 -1.31
N GLU A 266 50.16 -77.82 -2.34
CA GLU A 266 50.58 -76.60 -3.03
C GLU A 266 49.42 -75.94 -3.79
N GLN A 267 48.54 -76.73 -4.41
CA GLN A 267 47.30 -76.23 -5.01
C GLN A 267 46.37 -75.62 -3.96
N ASN A 268 46.12 -76.32 -2.85
CA ASN A 268 45.33 -75.79 -1.74
C ASN A 268 45.93 -74.50 -1.16
N ARG A 269 47.26 -74.40 -1.06
CA ARG A 269 47.93 -73.16 -0.62
C ARG A 269 47.68 -72.01 -1.60
N ARG A 270 47.80 -72.25 -2.91
CA ARG A 270 47.52 -71.22 -3.92
C ARG A 270 46.05 -70.81 -3.95
N ASP A 271 45.13 -71.77 -3.83
CA ASP A 271 43.70 -71.50 -3.84
C ASP A 271 43.29 -70.70 -2.60
N THR A 272 43.85 -71.02 -1.43
CA THR A 272 43.62 -70.25 -0.20
C THR A 272 44.22 -68.84 -0.26
N GLU A 273 45.43 -68.67 -0.81
CA GLU A 273 46.05 -67.36 -1.03
C GLU A 273 45.26 -66.52 -2.05
N ALA A 274 44.82 -67.12 -3.16
CA ALA A 274 44.01 -66.45 -4.16
C ALA A 274 42.66 -66.02 -3.57
N TRP A 275 41.99 -66.89 -2.81
CA TRP A 275 40.74 -66.58 -2.12
C TRP A 275 40.92 -65.47 -1.09
N PHE A 276 42.00 -65.50 -0.30
CA PHE A 276 42.30 -64.45 0.68
C PHE A 276 42.56 -63.10 -0.01
N ASN A 277 43.31 -63.10 -1.11
CA ASN A 277 43.60 -61.90 -1.88
C ASN A 277 42.34 -61.31 -2.51
N GLU A 278 41.46 -62.15 -3.08
CA GLU A 278 40.18 -61.72 -3.65
C GLU A 278 39.28 -61.09 -2.57
N LYS A 279 39.14 -61.75 -1.41
CA LYS A 279 38.36 -61.21 -0.28
C LYS A 279 38.95 -59.94 0.29
N SER A 280 40.27 -59.86 0.42
CA SER A 280 40.97 -58.66 0.90
C SER A 280 40.80 -57.49 -0.07
N ALA A 281 40.90 -57.74 -1.38
CA ALA A 281 40.68 -56.74 -2.42
C ALA A 281 39.23 -56.23 -2.43
N SER A 282 38.25 -57.14 -2.33
CA SER A 282 36.83 -56.78 -2.23
C SER A 282 36.53 -55.95 -0.98
N LEU A 283 37.09 -56.32 0.18
CA LEU A 283 36.94 -55.56 1.42
C LEU A 283 37.60 -54.18 1.31
N GLN A 284 38.80 -54.09 0.73
CA GLN A 284 39.48 -52.82 0.53
C GLN A 284 38.71 -51.89 -0.42
N GLN A 285 38.08 -52.44 -1.45
CA GLN A 285 37.20 -51.68 -2.34
C GLN A 285 35.97 -51.16 -1.58
N GLN A 286 35.28 -52.01 -0.81
CA GLN A 286 34.14 -51.59 0.01
C GLN A 286 34.52 -50.49 1.01
N ILE A 287 35.65 -50.63 1.72
CA ILE A 287 36.14 -49.60 2.64
C ILE A 287 36.38 -48.26 1.91
N SER A 288 36.88 -48.31 0.68
CA SER A 288 37.14 -47.10 -0.12
C SER A 288 35.84 -46.44 -0.60
N GLU A 289 34.86 -47.24 -1.02
CA GLU A 289 33.52 -46.78 -1.39
C GLU A 289 32.77 -46.18 -0.19
N ASP A 290 32.78 -46.86 0.96
CA ASP A 290 32.17 -46.40 2.21
C ASP A 290 32.84 -45.13 2.74
N ALA A 291 34.17 -45.03 2.66
CA ALA A 291 34.90 -43.81 2.99
C ALA A 291 34.52 -42.66 2.05
N GLY A 292 34.39 -42.94 0.74
CA GLY A 292 33.90 -41.98 -0.25
C GLY A 292 32.50 -41.47 0.08
N ALA A 293 31.54 -42.38 0.32
CA ALA A 293 30.16 -42.06 0.69
C ALA A 293 30.10 -41.24 1.99
N THR A 294 30.89 -41.65 3.01
CA THR A 294 30.98 -40.94 4.29
C THR A 294 31.52 -39.52 4.13
N THR A 295 32.55 -39.32 3.30
CA THR A 295 33.09 -37.99 3.02
C THR A 295 32.11 -37.10 2.24
N SER A 296 31.36 -37.66 1.27
CA SER A 296 30.31 -36.93 0.55
C SER A 296 29.21 -36.47 1.49
N ALA A 297 28.66 -37.38 2.30
CA ALA A 297 27.62 -37.05 3.28
C ALA A 297 28.10 -36.01 4.30
N ARG A 298 29.36 -36.10 4.74
CA ARG A 298 29.97 -35.08 5.60
C ARG A 298 30.04 -33.71 4.91
N ASN A 299 30.42 -33.66 3.63
CA ASN A 299 30.49 -32.40 2.88
C ASN A 299 29.10 -31.78 2.72
N GLU A 300 28.10 -32.56 2.30
CA GLU A 300 26.71 -32.13 2.20
C GLU A 300 26.18 -31.59 3.54
N LEU A 301 26.46 -32.29 4.66
CA LEU A 301 26.10 -31.81 6.00
C LEU A 301 26.74 -30.45 6.31
N THR A 302 28.01 -30.25 5.94
CA THR A 302 28.68 -28.96 6.17
C THR A 302 28.17 -27.85 5.26
N GLU A 303 27.73 -28.16 4.05
CA GLU A 303 27.11 -27.21 3.13
C GLU A 303 25.72 -26.80 3.62
N MET A 304 24.89 -27.75 4.04
CA MET A 304 23.59 -27.49 4.65
C MET A 304 23.72 -26.63 5.92
N LYS A 305 24.73 -26.89 6.76
CA LYS A 305 25.02 -26.05 7.93
C LYS A 305 25.41 -24.62 7.55
N ARG A 306 26.22 -24.42 6.49
CA ARG A 306 26.56 -23.09 5.99
C ARG A 306 25.33 -22.38 5.44
N ASN A 307 24.49 -23.07 4.68
CA ASN A 307 23.25 -22.50 4.12
C ASN A 307 22.28 -22.07 5.23
N LEU A 308 22.13 -22.89 6.28
CA LEU A 308 21.33 -22.54 7.46
C LEU A 308 21.86 -21.27 8.13
N GLN A 309 23.18 -21.18 8.36
CA GLN A 309 23.79 -19.99 8.96
C GLN A 309 23.60 -18.74 8.09
N THR A 310 23.73 -18.85 6.77
CA THR A 310 23.48 -17.74 5.85
C THR A 310 22.02 -17.28 5.93
N LEU A 311 21.07 -18.21 5.87
CA LEU A 311 19.64 -17.90 5.98
C LEU A 311 19.29 -17.28 7.34
N GLU A 312 19.92 -17.73 8.42
CA GLU A 312 19.74 -17.16 9.75
C GLU A 312 20.27 -15.72 9.82
N ILE A 313 21.43 -15.43 9.23
CA ILE A 313 21.97 -14.06 9.13
C ILE A 313 21.05 -13.18 8.28
N GLU A 314 20.56 -13.69 7.15
CA GLU A 314 19.59 -12.97 6.31
C GLU A 314 18.31 -12.65 7.10
N LEU A 315 17.77 -13.62 7.85
CA LEU A 315 16.62 -13.41 8.71
C LEU A 315 16.88 -12.32 9.76
N GLN A 316 18.01 -12.38 10.46
CA GLN A 316 18.37 -11.35 11.45
C GLN A 316 18.53 -9.98 10.80
N SER A 317 19.11 -9.90 9.60
CA SER A 317 19.25 -8.65 8.86
C SER A 317 17.89 -8.07 8.44
N LEU A 318 16.94 -8.91 8.01
CA LEU A 318 15.59 -8.50 7.66
C LEU A 318 14.79 -8.05 8.89
N LEU A 319 14.98 -8.71 10.03
CA LEU A 319 14.37 -8.26 11.29
C LEU A 319 14.92 -6.90 11.73
N ALA A 320 16.23 -6.66 11.58
CA ALA A 320 16.83 -5.38 11.89
C ALA A 320 16.33 -4.26 10.95
N THR A 321 16.21 -4.52 9.64
CA THR A 321 15.65 -3.53 8.69
C THR A 321 14.18 -3.26 8.97
N LYS A 322 13.37 -4.29 9.25
CA LYS A 322 11.98 -4.14 9.67
C LYS A 322 11.88 -3.25 10.90
N HIS A 323 12.66 -3.52 11.94
CA HIS A 323 12.65 -2.73 13.17
C HIS A 323 13.02 -1.26 12.91
N SER A 324 14.05 -1.02 12.09
CA SER A 324 14.43 0.35 11.70
C SER A 324 13.31 1.08 10.95
N LEU A 325 12.56 0.39 10.09
CA LEU A 325 11.43 0.98 9.37
C LEU A 325 10.24 1.25 10.31
N GLU A 326 9.93 0.35 11.24
CA GLU A 326 8.91 0.57 12.27
C GLU A 326 9.25 1.77 13.15
N CYS A 327 10.52 1.92 13.57
CA CYS A 327 10.97 3.10 14.31
C CYS A 327 10.85 4.38 13.50
N SER A 328 11.26 4.38 12.23
CA SER A 328 11.13 5.54 11.35
C SER A 328 9.66 5.91 11.13
N LEU A 329 8.77 4.93 10.97
CA LEU A 329 7.34 5.17 10.84
C LEU A 329 6.79 5.84 12.11
N SER A 330 7.06 5.26 13.28
CA SER A 330 6.62 5.80 14.57
C SER A 330 7.13 7.22 14.82
N GLU A 331 8.39 7.51 14.46
CA GLU A 331 8.96 8.86 14.55
C GLU A 331 8.23 9.84 13.62
N THR A 332 7.96 9.44 12.37
CA THR A 332 7.22 10.30 11.43
C THR A 332 5.79 10.55 11.88
N GLU A 333 5.09 9.52 12.35
CA GLU A 333 3.73 9.64 12.90
C GLU A 333 3.71 10.56 14.12
N GLY A 334 4.69 10.42 15.03
CA GLY A 334 4.86 11.31 16.18
C GLY A 334 5.09 12.77 15.76
N ASN A 335 5.94 13.00 14.76
CA ASN A 335 6.22 14.33 14.22
C ASN A 335 4.98 14.96 13.57
N TYR A 336 4.18 14.20 12.82
CA TYR A 336 2.93 14.69 12.24
C TYR A 336 1.86 14.95 13.30
N CYS A 337 1.75 14.09 14.31
CA CYS A 337 0.86 14.30 15.44
C CYS A 337 1.19 15.60 16.19
N ALA A 338 2.47 15.86 16.45
CA ALA A 338 2.94 17.10 17.07
C ALA A 338 2.62 18.33 16.22
N GLN A 339 2.84 18.27 14.90
CA GLN A 339 2.48 19.35 13.97
C GLN A 339 0.98 19.62 13.95
N LEU A 340 0.15 18.58 13.90
CA LEU A 340 -1.31 18.71 13.97
C LEU A 340 -1.74 19.32 15.30
N ALA A 341 -1.17 18.89 16.42
CA ALA A 341 -1.44 19.47 17.74
C ALA A 341 -1.05 20.96 17.80
N GLN A 342 0.07 21.35 17.21
CA GLN A 342 0.49 22.74 17.10
C GLN A 342 -0.50 23.58 16.28
N ILE A 343 -0.92 23.09 15.11
CA ILE A 343 -1.90 23.78 14.27
C ILE A 343 -3.24 23.89 15.01
N GLN A 344 -3.69 22.83 15.68
CA GLN A 344 -4.91 22.85 16.48
C GLN A 344 -4.85 23.89 17.61
N ALA A 345 -3.70 24.02 18.28
CA ALA A 345 -3.49 25.03 19.31
C ALA A 345 -3.53 26.46 18.73
N GLN A 346 -2.96 26.67 17.53
CA GLN A 346 -3.04 27.96 16.84
C GLN A 346 -4.48 28.30 16.43
N ILE A 347 -5.24 27.33 15.93
CA ILE A 347 -6.67 27.50 15.61
C ILE A 347 -7.43 27.89 16.88
N GLY A 348 -7.24 27.15 17.98
CA GLY A 348 -7.90 27.46 19.26
C GLY A 348 -7.57 28.87 19.78
N ALA A 349 -6.31 29.31 19.68
CA ALA A 349 -5.93 30.67 20.05
C ALA A 349 -6.60 31.75 19.18
N LEU A 350 -6.72 31.51 17.87
CA LEU A 350 -7.41 32.42 16.95
C LEU A 350 -8.93 32.44 17.18
N GLU A 351 -9.53 31.29 17.49
CA GLU A 351 -10.94 31.17 17.86
C GLU A 351 -11.24 31.94 19.15
N GLU A 352 -10.37 31.84 20.15
CA GLU A 352 -10.47 32.59 21.41
C GLU A 352 -10.34 34.09 21.16
N GLN A 353 -9.37 34.53 20.34
CA GLN A 353 -9.24 35.95 19.96
C GLN A 353 -10.49 36.46 19.23
N LEU A 354 -11.05 35.68 18.30
CA LEU A 354 -12.30 36.03 17.62
C LEU A 354 -13.48 36.13 18.61
N HIS A 355 -13.55 35.21 19.57
CA HIS A 355 -14.57 35.24 20.60
C HIS A 355 -14.44 36.49 21.46
N GLN A 356 -13.22 36.83 21.89
CA GLN A 356 -12.93 38.03 22.68
C GLN A 356 -13.31 39.32 21.94
N VAL A 357 -12.99 39.44 20.65
CA VAL A 357 -13.37 40.64 19.87
C VAL A 357 -14.89 40.75 19.73
N ARG A 358 -15.60 39.62 19.55
CA ARG A 358 -17.06 39.62 19.48
C ARG A 358 -17.69 40.08 20.78
N THR A 359 -17.26 39.53 21.92
CA THR A 359 -17.79 39.92 23.24
C THR A 359 -17.48 41.38 23.56
N GLU A 360 -16.29 41.88 23.21
CA GLU A 360 -15.94 43.30 23.37
C GLU A 360 -16.80 44.20 22.47
N THR A 361 -17.05 43.80 21.22
CA THR A 361 -17.92 44.55 20.29
C THR A 361 -19.37 44.59 20.78
N GLU A 362 -19.87 43.47 21.30
CA GLU A 362 -21.19 43.40 21.92
C GLU A 362 -21.28 44.27 23.19
N GLY A 363 -20.23 44.30 24.00
CA GLY A 363 -20.12 45.18 25.16
C GLY A 363 -20.15 46.67 24.77
N GLN A 364 -19.32 47.07 23.81
CA GLN A 364 -19.30 48.44 23.28
C GLN A 364 -20.67 48.84 22.72
N LYS A 365 -21.35 47.94 21.99
CA LYS A 365 -22.70 48.19 21.47
C LYS A 365 -23.68 48.52 22.60
N LEU A 366 -23.67 47.76 23.70
CA LEU A 366 -24.54 48.02 24.85
C LEU A 366 -24.23 49.36 25.53
N GLU A 367 -22.95 49.72 25.66
CA GLU A 367 -22.54 51.02 26.19
C GLU A 367 -23.01 52.18 25.28
N TYR A 368 -22.93 52.01 23.95
CA TYR A 368 -23.47 52.99 23.01
C TYR A 368 -24.99 53.13 23.09
N GLU A 369 -25.72 52.03 23.25
CA GLU A 369 -27.18 52.06 23.47
C GLU A 369 -27.54 52.81 24.75
N GLN A 370 -26.84 52.54 25.87
CA GLN A 370 -27.04 53.26 27.13
C GLN A 370 -26.74 54.76 27.01
N LEU A 371 -25.66 55.12 26.31
CA LEU A 371 -25.31 56.53 26.11
C LEU A 371 -26.34 57.24 25.23
N LEU A 372 -26.89 56.55 24.22
CA LEU A 372 -27.97 57.07 23.39
C LEU A 372 -29.23 57.32 24.23
N ASP A 373 -29.60 56.41 25.13
CA ASP A 373 -30.74 56.57 26.03
C ASP A 373 -30.57 57.78 26.96
N ILE A 374 -29.38 57.96 27.55
CA ILE A 374 -29.06 59.13 28.39
C ILE A 374 -29.14 60.41 27.56
N LYS A 375 -28.59 60.40 26.34
CA LYS A 375 -28.65 61.55 25.43
C LYS A 375 -30.09 61.92 25.11
N VAL A 376 -30.94 60.94 24.79
CA VAL A 376 -32.38 61.17 24.54
C VAL A 376 -33.08 61.72 25.79
N HIS A 377 -32.70 61.26 26.99
CA HIS A 377 -33.24 61.79 28.24
C HIS A 377 -32.84 63.26 28.47
N LEU A 378 -31.56 63.59 28.31
CA LEU A 378 -31.04 64.96 28.45
C LEU A 378 -31.65 65.90 27.40
N GLU A 379 -31.85 65.45 26.17
CA GLU A 379 -32.53 66.25 25.14
C GLU A 379 -33.96 66.63 25.53
N LYS A 380 -34.71 65.69 26.12
CA LYS A 380 -36.05 65.98 26.67
C LYS A 380 -35.97 66.98 27.81
N GLU A 381 -34.98 66.87 28.69
CA GLU A 381 -34.77 67.81 29.79
C GLU A 381 -34.48 69.23 29.26
N ILE A 382 -33.60 69.35 28.26
CA ILE A 382 -33.30 70.63 27.58
C ILE A 382 -34.55 71.19 26.91
N GLU A 383 -35.36 70.36 26.26
CA GLU A 383 -36.63 70.79 25.66
C GLU A 383 -37.58 71.36 26.73
N THR A 384 -37.68 70.71 27.89
CA THR A 384 -38.47 71.24 29.01
C THR A 384 -37.90 72.52 29.59
N TYR A 385 -36.58 72.65 29.73
CA TYR A 385 -35.93 73.89 30.17
C TYR A 385 -36.15 75.03 29.16
N CYS A 386 -36.05 74.75 27.86
CA CYS A 386 -36.36 75.72 26.81
C CYS A 386 -37.81 76.20 26.88
N LEU A 387 -38.75 75.30 27.18
CA LEU A 387 -40.16 75.63 27.33
C LEU A 387 -40.44 76.48 28.59
N LEU A 388 -39.72 76.23 29.68
CA LEU A 388 -39.86 76.99 30.93
C LEU A 388 -39.23 78.40 30.84
N ILE A 389 -38.13 78.53 30.10
CA ILE A 389 -37.43 79.82 29.88
C ILE A 389 -38.11 80.64 28.77
N GLY A 390 -38.72 79.98 27.77
CA GLY A 390 -39.45 80.60 26.66
C GLY A 390 -40.88 81.05 27.01
N GLY A 391 -41.10 81.59 28.20
CA GLY A 391 -42.41 82.09 28.62
C GLY A 391 -42.97 83.12 27.63
N GLU A 392 -44.05 82.73 26.95
CA GLU A 392 -45.01 83.55 26.21
C GLU A 392 -44.42 84.68 25.31
N GLU A 393 -44.35 84.42 24.01
CA GLU A 393 -43.81 85.26 22.92
C GLU A 393 -42.28 85.26 22.73
N GLY A 394 -41.79 84.20 22.10
CA GLY A 394 -40.43 84.19 21.56
C GLY A 394 -40.04 82.82 21.07
N ALA A 395 -40.49 82.46 19.86
CA ALA A 395 -39.95 81.32 19.14
C ALA A 395 -38.43 81.31 19.24
N CYS A 396 -37.85 80.28 19.86
CA CYS A 396 -36.43 80.00 19.77
C CYS A 396 -36.07 79.58 18.33
N LYS A 397 -36.12 80.56 17.42
CA LYS A 397 -35.27 80.63 16.25
C LYS A 397 -33.91 81.15 16.73
N SER A 398 -33.16 80.31 17.42
CA SER A 398 -31.73 80.50 17.60
C SER A 398 -31.04 79.24 17.14
N GLY A 399 -30.49 79.32 15.93
CA GLY A 399 -29.49 78.37 15.44
C GLY A 399 -30.01 76.99 15.06
N GLY A 400 -30.82 76.92 14.00
CA GLY A 400 -30.81 75.73 13.15
C GLY A 400 -29.41 75.53 12.57
N TYR A 401 -28.50 74.92 13.33
CA TYR A 401 -27.41 74.17 12.74
C TYR A 401 -28.08 73.04 11.99
N LYS A 402 -28.13 73.19 10.67
CA LYS A 402 -28.48 72.09 9.76
C LYS A 402 -27.67 70.89 10.23
N SER A 403 -28.36 69.88 10.75
CA SER A 403 -27.85 68.52 10.67
C SER A 403 -27.72 68.26 9.18
N LYS A 404 -26.51 68.47 8.70
CA LYS A 404 -26.07 68.08 7.38
C LYS A 404 -26.19 66.57 7.44
N ASP A 405 -27.17 66.03 6.72
CA ASP A 405 -27.11 64.68 6.19
C ASP A 405 -25.72 64.53 5.59
N TYR A 406 -24.78 63.97 6.35
CA TYR A 406 -23.69 63.24 5.76
C TYR A 406 -24.33 61.94 5.31
N GLY A 407 -24.85 62.01 4.08
CA GLY A 407 -25.08 60.81 3.29
C GLY A 407 -23.85 59.92 3.41
N SER A 408 -24.14 58.65 3.68
CA SER A 408 -23.33 57.47 3.42
C SER A 408 -22.07 57.78 2.61
N GLY A 409 -21.02 58.15 3.35
CA GLY A 409 -19.75 58.59 2.81
C GLY A 409 -18.69 57.67 3.38
N ASN A 410 -18.50 56.56 2.67
CA ASN A 410 -17.29 55.75 2.68
C ASN A 410 -16.04 56.65 2.77
N MET A 411 -15.45 56.77 3.95
CA MET A 411 -14.11 57.29 4.15
C MET A 411 -13.46 56.47 5.24
N GLY A 412 -12.53 55.62 4.80
CA GLY A 412 -11.62 54.91 5.66
C GLY A 412 -10.97 55.88 6.65
N ALA A 413 -11.20 55.64 7.93
CA ALA A 413 -10.34 56.17 8.95
C ALA A 413 -9.03 55.38 8.85
N GLN A 414 -7.99 56.06 8.32
CA GLN A 414 -6.62 55.76 8.68
C GLN A 414 -6.52 55.82 10.21
N LEU A 415 -6.64 54.66 10.84
CA LEU A 415 -5.94 54.39 12.08
C LEU A 415 -4.45 54.36 11.71
N LYS A 416 -3.71 55.35 12.20
CA LYS A 416 -2.25 55.27 12.24
C LYS A 416 -1.90 54.03 13.07
N ASP A 417 -1.58 52.95 12.38
CA ASP A 417 -0.96 51.78 12.96
C ASP A 417 0.33 52.19 13.69
N PRO A 418 0.63 51.66 14.88
CA PRO A 418 1.97 51.77 15.42
C PRO A 418 2.91 51.01 14.47
N ILE A 419 3.91 51.71 13.93
CA ILE A 419 4.96 51.15 13.07
C ILE A 419 5.64 50.01 13.82
N LYS A 420 5.19 48.77 13.56
CA LYS A 420 5.88 47.56 13.98
C LYS A 420 7.00 47.33 12.98
N ALA A 421 8.24 47.42 13.46
CA ALA A 421 9.43 47.09 12.70
C ALA A 421 9.31 45.65 12.15
N ILE A 422 9.20 45.53 10.83
CA ILE A 422 9.22 44.23 10.15
C ILE A 422 10.69 43.82 10.02
N VAL A 423 11.13 42.92 10.90
CA VAL A 423 12.40 42.22 10.73
C VAL A 423 12.21 41.15 9.67
N VAL A 424 12.68 41.42 8.44
CA VAL A 424 12.68 40.42 7.37
C VAL A 424 13.86 39.46 7.62
N LYS A 425 13.57 38.29 8.21
CA LYS A 425 14.52 37.16 8.25
C LYS A 425 14.50 36.47 6.89
N LYS A 426 15.57 36.64 6.12
CA LYS A 426 15.80 35.86 4.90
C LYS A 426 16.45 34.53 5.27
N VAL A 427 15.69 33.44 5.20
CA VAL A 427 16.21 32.08 5.33
C VAL A 427 16.62 31.62 3.93
N LEU A 428 17.92 31.42 3.70
CA LEU A 428 18.43 30.72 2.54
C LEU A 428 18.82 29.32 2.99
N GLU A 429 18.09 28.32 2.50
CA GLU A 429 18.46 26.92 2.60
C GLU A 429 19.41 26.60 1.44
N GLU A 430 20.67 26.32 1.75
CA GLU A 430 21.62 25.83 0.75
C GLU A 430 21.85 24.34 1.00
N VAL A 431 21.52 23.52 0.00
CA VAL A 431 21.62 22.06 0.04
C VAL A 431 23.05 21.66 -0.30
N ASP A 432 23.86 21.31 0.70
CA ASP A 432 25.18 20.73 0.47
C ASP A 432 25.04 19.24 0.08
N GLN A 433 25.41 18.90 -1.16
CA GLN A 433 25.03 17.64 -1.83
C GLN A 433 25.76 16.38 -1.34
N ARG A 434 26.51 16.41 -0.23
CA ARG A 434 27.25 15.23 0.26
C ARG A 434 27.09 14.89 1.73
N SER A 435 26.38 15.69 2.53
CA SER A 435 26.19 15.40 3.94
C SER A 435 24.76 15.78 4.34
N LYS A 436 23.92 14.80 4.69
CA LYS A 436 22.52 15.02 5.13
C LYS A 436 22.44 15.65 6.53
N ILE A 437 23.00 16.85 6.73
CA ILE A 437 22.84 17.62 7.97
C ILE A 437 22.48 19.06 7.61
N LEU A 438 21.24 19.44 7.92
CA LEU A 438 20.73 20.81 7.80
C LEU A 438 21.40 21.67 8.87
N THR A 439 22.28 22.59 8.46
CA THR A 439 22.85 23.57 9.38
C THR A 439 22.29 24.96 9.07
N THR A 440 21.31 25.40 9.86
CA THR A 440 20.71 26.73 9.77
C THR A 440 21.55 27.75 10.54
N ARG A 441 22.16 28.72 9.84
CA ARG A 441 22.87 29.84 10.50
C ARG A 441 22.16 31.16 10.22
N LEU A 442 21.57 31.73 11.27
CA LEU A 442 20.82 33.00 11.21
C LEU A 442 21.78 34.20 11.14
N HIS A 443 21.68 35.00 10.08
CA HIS A 443 22.25 36.35 10.04
C HIS A 443 21.12 37.39 10.24
N SER A 444 21.20 38.19 11.30
CA SER A 444 20.39 39.41 11.48
C SER A 444 21.12 40.58 10.82
N LEU A 445 20.46 41.29 9.90
CA LEU A 445 20.87 42.61 9.43
C LEU A 445 19.93 43.65 10.05
N GLU A 446 20.50 44.54 10.85
CA GLU A 446 19.82 45.66 11.50
C GLU A 446 20.09 46.91 10.66
N GLU A 447 19.04 47.57 10.17
CA GLU A 447 19.19 48.82 9.43
C GLU A 447 18.30 49.93 10.00
N LYS A 448 18.95 51.07 10.26
CA LYS A 448 18.48 52.25 11.02
C LYS A 448 17.45 53.06 10.23
N SER A 449 16.39 53.50 10.89
CA SER A 449 15.41 54.44 10.33
C SER A 449 15.82 55.90 10.61
N GLN A 450 16.06 56.70 9.57
CA GLN A 450 16.10 58.17 9.66
C GLN A 450 14.69 58.74 9.49
N SER A 451 14.31 59.59 10.45
CA SER A 451 13.08 60.39 10.49
C SER A 451 13.19 61.58 9.54
N ASN A 452 12.16 61.82 8.73
CA ASN A 452 11.72 63.15 8.29
C ASN A 452 10.22 63.16 8.04
#